data_AF-A0A954L2A7-F1
#
_entry.id   AF-A0A954L2A7-F1
#
_cell.length_a   1.000
_cell.length_b   1.000
_cell.length_c   1.000
_cell.angle_alpha   90.00
_cell.angle_beta   90.00
_cell.angle_gamma   90.00
#
_symmetry.space_group_name_H-M   'P 1'
#
loop_
_entity.id
_entity.type
_entity.pdbx_description
1 polymer ?
#
loop_
_entity_poly.entity_id
_entity_poly.type
_entity_poly.pdbx_seq_one_letter_code
_entity_poly.pdbx_strand_id
1 'polypeptide(L)'
;MRVHFGLFPHHSFAPLFEGLLMKTSSRRLFLHSSAIAAASLGAGAVLPSWKSVSAAPPQPTTLKGRLYKTLKIGMVKVPGSLTDKFRAAKEAGFDGIELNAPGIDVEETRRAIAETGLPVDGSVNSSHWQVRHTDPDPAVRAQALDSL
;
A
#
# COMPACT_ATOMS: atom_id res chain seq x y z
N MET A 1 21.26 33.69 -37.77
CA MET A 1 19.96 33.15 -38.21
C MET A 1 19.07 33.01 -36.98
N ARG A 2 18.22 34.02 -36.72
CA ARG A 2 17.36 34.14 -35.54
C ARG A 2 15.97 33.65 -35.92
N VAL A 3 15.52 32.53 -35.36
CA VAL A 3 14.15 32.04 -35.53
C VAL A 3 13.20 32.89 -34.70
N HIS A 4 12.20 33.47 -35.38
CA HIS A 4 11.08 34.21 -34.81
C HIS A 4 10.19 33.28 -33.97
N PHE A 5 9.88 33.69 -32.73
CA PHE A 5 8.77 33.13 -31.96
C PHE A 5 7.47 33.81 -32.44
N GLY A 6 6.55 33.00 -32.97
CA GLY A 6 5.21 33.44 -33.37
C GLY A 6 4.31 33.70 -32.16
N LEU A 7 3.58 34.82 -32.22
CA LEU A 7 2.51 35.20 -31.31
C LEU A 7 1.39 34.15 -31.29
N PHE A 8 0.98 33.72 -30.10
CA PHE A 8 -0.33 33.14 -29.86
C PHE A 8 -1.25 34.18 -29.18
N PRO A 9 -2.55 34.24 -29.49
CA PRO A 9 -3.45 35.24 -28.95
C PRO A 9 -3.80 34.93 -27.48
N HIS A 10 -3.74 35.98 -26.65
CA HIS A 10 -4.24 35.96 -25.27
C HIS A 10 -5.77 35.89 -25.27
N HIS A 11 -6.34 34.71 -25.05
CA HIS A 11 -7.73 34.59 -24.61
C HIS A 11 -7.79 34.82 -23.10
N SER A 12 -8.30 35.99 -22.72
CA SER A 12 -8.65 36.34 -21.35
C SER A 12 -9.87 35.51 -20.92
N PHE A 13 -9.68 34.53 -20.05
CA PHE A 13 -10.76 33.88 -19.31
C PHE A 13 -10.90 34.59 -17.97
N ALA A 14 -11.95 35.40 -17.83
CA ALA A 14 -12.37 35.94 -16.55
C ALA A 14 -12.92 34.80 -15.68
N PRO A 15 -12.56 34.69 -14.38
CA PRO A 15 -13.17 33.72 -13.49
C PRO A 15 -14.50 34.30 -12.98
N LEU A 16 -15.61 33.87 -13.57
CA LEU A 16 -16.93 33.95 -12.95
C LEU A 16 -17.18 32.64 -12.21
N PHE A 17 -16.75 32.52 -10.95
CA PHE A 17 -17.38 31.62 -9.98
C PHE A 17 -17.11 32.14 -8.57
N GLU A 18 -17.99 33.04 -8.16
CA GLU A 18 -18.21 33.40 -6.77
C GLU A 18 -18.81 32.19 -6.02
N GLY A 19 -18.25 31.89 -4.84
CA GLY A 19 -19.01 31.36 -3.71
C GLY A 19 -19.57 29.93 -3.80
N LEU A 20 -18.72 28.91 -3.65
CA LEU A 20 -19.11 27.74 -2.86
C LEU A 20 -17.91 27.19 -2.11
N LEU A 21 -17.81 27.56 -0.83
CA LEU A 21 -16.85 26.99 0.11
C LEU A 21 -17.15 25.49 0.25
N MET A 22 -16.39 24.65 -0.47
CA MET A 22 -16.45 23.21 -0.30
C MET A 22 -15.96 22.85 1.11
N LYS A 23 -16.90 22.67 2.04
CA LYS A 23 -16.61 22.28 3.43
C LYS A 23 -16.05 20.85 3.41
N THR A 24 -14.73 20.73 3.45
CA THR A 24 -14.05 19.44 3.53
C THR A 24 -14.39 18.77 4.85
N SER A 25 -15.23 17.73 4.81
CA SER A 25 -15.48 16.90 5.98
C SER A 25 -14.19 16.17 6.36
N SER A 26 -13.60 16.54 7.50
CA SER A 26 -12.42 15.83 8.00
C SER A 26 -12.84 14.58 8.77
N ARG A 27 -12.02 13.52 8.72
CA ARG A 27 -12.23 12.29 9.52
C ARG A 27 -12.47 12.59 11.00
N ARG A 28 -11.84 13.66 11.52
CA ARG A 28 -11.96 14.12 12.90
C ARG A 28 -13.34 14.73 13.17
N LEU A 29 -13.90 15.47 12.22
CA LEU A 29 -15.25 16.05 12.31
C LEU A 29 -16.33 14.97 12.26
N PHE A 30 -16.16 13.95 11.41
CA PHE A 30 -17.07 12.80 11.37
C PHE A 30 -17.15 12.07 12.72
N LEU A 31 -16.00 11.74 13.32
CA LEU A 31 -15.96 11.10 14.64
C LEU A 31 -16.59 11.95 15.75
N HIS A 32 -16.40 13.27 15.72
CA HIS A 32 -17.07 14.17 16.67
C HIS A 32 -18.59 14.23 16.48
N SER A 33 -19.07 14.16 15.24
CA SER A 33 -20.51 14.24 14.93
C SER A 33 -21.27 13.02 15.44
N SER A 34 -20.65 11.83 15.41
CA SER A 34 -21.24 10.58 15.91
C SER A 34 -21.45 10.58 17.42
N ALA A 35 -20.62 11.30 18.18
CA ALA A 35 -20.73 11.37 19.64
C ALA A 35 -21.93 12.21 20.12
N ILE A 36 -22.39 13.17 19.30
CA ILE A 36 -23.46 14.10 19.67
C ILE A 36 -24.85 13.50 19.39
N ALA A 37 -24.98 12.58 18.42
CA ALA A 37 -26.24 11.91 18.10
C ALA A 37 -26.77 10.99 19.22
N ALA A 38 -25.94 10.63 20.21
CA ALA A 38 -26.36 9.83 21.35
C ALA A 38 -27.03 10.66 22.48
N ALA A 39 -26.97 11.99 22.43
CA ALA A 39 -27.43 12.85 23.52
C ALA A 39 -28.85 13.42 23.35
N SER A 40 -29.52 13.21 22.21
CA SER A 40 -30.82 13.85 21.90
C SER A 40 -32.04 12.93 21.86
N LEU A 41 -31.91 11.64 22.22
CA LEU A 41 -33.07 10.75 22.42
C LEU A 41 -33.35 10.56 23.92
N GLY A 42 -33.79 11.64 24.56
CA GLY A 42 -34.31 11.61 25.92
C GLY A 42 -35.82 11.86 25.93
N ALA A 43 -36.62 10.78 25.86
CA ALA A 43 -37.92 10.63 26.55
C ALA A 43 -38.56 9.29 26.17
N GLY A 44 -38.36 8.26 26.99
CA GLY A 44 -39.18 7.04 26.94
C GLY A 44 -38.61 5.88 26.12
N ALA A 45 -37.58 5.21 26.65
CA ALA A 45 -37.34 3.81 26.33
C ALA A 45 -36.65 3.16 27.53
N VAL A 46 -37.19 2.01 27.95
CA VAL A 46 -36.63 1.13 28.97
C VAL A 46 -35.18 0.85 28.60
N LEU A 47 -34.22 1.42 29.33
CA LEU A 47 -32.81 1.19 29.06
C LEU A 47 -32.55 -0.31 29.29
N PRO A 48 -32.15 -1.10 28.28
CA PRO A 48 -31.55 -2.39 28.59
C PRO A 48 -30.34 -2.06 29.46
N SER A 49 -30.26 -2.70 30.63
CA SER A 49 -29.10 -2.59 31.51
C SER A 49 -27.89 -3.10 30.72
N TRP A 50 -27.24 -2.19 29.99
CA TRP A 50 -25.96 -2.42 29.38
C TRP A 50 -25.02 -2.61 30.55
N LYS A 51 -24.72 -3.87 30.87
CA LYS A 51 -23.66 -4.18 31.84
C LYS A 51 -22.43 -3.44 31.35
N SER A 52 -21.94 -2.51 32.16
CA SER A 52 -20.67 -1.85 31.93
C SER A 52 -19.61 -2.93 31.71
N VAL A 53 -19.25 -3.17 30.45
CA VAL A 53 -18.09 -3.98 30.10
C VAL A 53 -16.90 -3.16 30.57
N SER A 54 -16.42 -3.48 31.76
CA SER A 54 -15.17 -2.93 32.25
C SER A 54 -14.09 -3.39 31.27
N ALA A 55 -13.37 -2.43 30.67
CA ALA A 55 -12.27 -2.75 29.78
C ALA A 55 -11.30 -3.68 30.51
N ALA A 56 -11.06 -4.88 29.96
CA ALA A 56 -10.06 -5.77 30.50
C ALA A 56 -8.71 -5.03 30.51
N PRO A 57 -7.84 -5.26 31.51
CA PRO A 57 -6.50 -4.70 31.51
C PRO A 57 -5.82 -5.02 30.18
N PRO A 58 -5.12 -4.06 29.55
CA PRO A 58 -4.44 -4.30 28.29
C PRO A 58 -3.48 -5.49 28.46
N GLN A 59 -3.82 -6.61 27.83
CA GLN A 59 -2.94 -7.76 27.79
C GLN A 59 -1.83 -7.49 26.78
N PRO A 60 -0.59 -7.92 27.03
CA PRO A 60 0.48 -7.80 26.06
C PRO A 60 0.15 -8.64 24.82
N THR A 61 -0.36 -7.98 23.77
CA THR A 61 -0.64 -8.61 22.48
C THR A 61 0.61 -8.59 21.62
N THR A 62 1.50 -9.58 21.81
CA THR A 62 2.62 -9.77 20.89
C THR A 62 2.18 -10.48 19.61
N LEU A 63 2.72 -10.04 18.48
CA LEU A 63 2.56 -10.70 17.18
C LEU A 63 3.75 -11.64 16.87
N LYS A 64 4.75 -11.71 17.76
CA LYS A 64 5.93 -12.55 17.59
C LYS A 64 5.52 -14.02 17.49
N GLY A 65 5.96 -14.70 16.43
CA GLY A 65 5.59 -16.08 16.14
C GLY A 65 4.17 -16.28 15.60
N ARG A 66 3.41 -15.18 15.40
CA ARG A 66 2.07 -15.21 14.78
C ARG A 66 2.07 -14.57 13.40
N LEU A 67 2.89 -13.54 13.20
CA LEU A 67 3.08 -12.87 11.92
C LEU A 67 4.57 -12.76 11.62
N TYR A 68 4.95 -13.19 10.43
CA TYR A 68 6.29 -13.01 9.88
C TYR A 68 6.33 -11.74 9.04
N LYS A 69 7.35 -10.92 9.26
CA LYS A 69 7.53 -9.68 8.50
C LYS A 69 8.47 -9.97 7.33
N THR A 70 7.94 -9.92 6.12
CA THR A 70 8.74 -9.96 4.88
C THR A 70 9.02 -8.53 4.38
N LEU A 71 10.03 -8.39 3.53
CA LEU A 71 10.36 -7.16 2.82
C LEU A 71 10.42 -7.40 1.31
N LYS A 72 9.81 -6.52 0.51
CA LYS A 72 9.95 -6.61 -0.94
C LYS A 72 11.36 -6.20 -1.39
N ILE A 73 11.98 -6.98 -2.26
CA ILE A 73 13.37 -6.75 -2.71
C ILE A 73 13.61 -5.33 -3.27
N GLY A 74 12.62 -4.74 -3.93
CA GLY A 74 12.70 -3.36 -4.45
C GLY A 74 12.80 -2.28 -3.38
N MET A 75 12.49 -2.60 -2.11
CA MET A 75 12.64 -1.70 -0.97
C MET A 75 14.07 -1.73 -0.39
N VAL A 76 14.86 -2.76 -0.72
CA VAL A 76 16.23 -2.93 -0.24
C VAL A 76 17.19 -2.13 -1.14
N LYS A 77 17.49 -0.90 -0.74
CA LYS A 77 18.29 0.06 -1.52
C LYS A 77 19.79 0.04 -1.22
N VAL A 78 20.27 -0.96 -0.49
CA VAL A 78 21.71 -1.14 -0.29
C VAL A 78 22.39 -1.55 -1.61
N PRO A 79 23.57 -1.01 -1.93
CA PRO A 79 24.33 -1.46 -3.08
C PRO A 79 24.87 -2.88 -2.85
N GLY A 80 25.25 -3.57 -3.93
CA GLY A 80 25.88 -4.89 -3.87
C GLY A 80 25.05 -6.00 -4.52
N SER A 81 25.45 -7.23 -4.23
CA SER A 81 24.87 -8.47 -4.76
C SER A 81 23.48 -8.77 -4.18
N LEU A 82 22.79 -9.78 -4.72
CA LEU A 82 21.55 -10.25 -4.11
C LEU A 82 21.78 -10.75 -2.67
N THR A 83 22.89 -11.44 -2.42
CA THR A 83 23.28 -11.87 -1.07
C THR A 83 23.41 -10.69 -0.12
N ASP A 84 24.03 -9.58 -0.54
CA ASP A 84 24.20 -8.39 0.31
C ASP A 84 22.86 -7.78 0.70
N LYS A 85 21.90 -7.76 -0.24
CA LYS A 85 20.53 -7.31 0.02
C LYS A 85 19.80 -8.23 1.00
N PHE A 86 19.93 -9.55 0.85
CA PHE A 86 19.36 -10.52 1.78
C PHE A 86 19.95 -10.36 3.18
N ARG A 87 21.27 -10.16 3.28
CA ARG A 87 21.95 -9.93 4.55
C ARG A 87 21.44 -8.67 5.22
N ALA A 88 21.32 -7.57 4.49
CA ALA A 88 20.80 -6.31 5.01
C ALA A 88 19.34 -6.44 5.50
N ALA A 89 18.48 -7.16 4.78
CA ALA A 89 17.10 -7.40 5.21
C ALA A 89 17.04 -8.24 6.49
N LYS A 90 17.87 -9.28 6.60
CA LYS A 90 17.98 -10.10 7.81
C LYS A 90 18.49 -9.31 9.01
N GLU A 91 19.54 -8.51 8.83
CA GLU A 91 20.10 -7.64 9.87
C GLU A 91 19.09 -6.58 10.34
N ALA A 92 18.22 -6.10 9.45
CA ALA A 92 17.12 -5.21 9.80
C ALA A 92 15.97 -5.90 10.57
N GLY A 93 16.01 -7.23 10.75
CA GLY A 93 15.04 -8.00 11.53
C GLY A 93 13.79 -8.42 10.76
N PHE A 94 13.88 -8.55 9.43
CA PHE A 94 12.86 -9.22 8.62
C PHE A 94 13.04 -10.74 8.67
N ASP A 95 11.91 -11.44 8.59
CA ASP A 95 11.83 -12.90 8.65
C ASP A 95 11.94 -13.56 7.26
N GLY A 96 11.77 -12.79 6.18
CA GLY A 96 11.86 -13.25 4.80
C GLY A 96 11.96 -12.08 3.82
N ILE A 97 12.10 -12.41 2.54
CA ILE A 97 12.18 -11.43 1.45
C ILE A 97 11.34 -11.86 0.26
N GLU A 98 10.57 -10.92 -0.31
CA GLU A 98 9.74 -11.16 -1.48
C GLU A 98 10.45 -10.68 -2.75
N LEU A 99 10.61 -11.55 -3.74
CA LEU A 99 11.26 -11.21 -5.01
C LEU A 99 10.31 -10.54 -6.01
N ASN A 100 10.89 -9.96 -7.06
CA ASN A 100 10.14 -9.35 -8.15
C ASN A 100 10.34 -10.16 -9.43
N ALA A 101 9.23 -10.64 -9.98
CA ALA A 101 9.16 -11.35 -11.25
C ALA A 101 8.66 -10.42 -12.38
N PRO A 102 8.87 -10.77 -13.66
CA PRO A 102 9.63 -11.93 -14.14
C PRO A 102 11.16 -11.72 -14.05
N GLY A 103 11.94 -12.74 -14.40
CA GLY A 103 13.40 -12.63 -14.53
C GLY A 103 14.20 -12.87 -13.24
N ILE A 104 13.66 -13.69 -12.32
CA ILE A 104 14.40 -14.08 -11.11
C ILE A 104 15.54 -15.03 -11.49
N ASP A 105 16.78 -14.70 -11.11
CA ASP A 105 17.90 -15.63 -11.16
C ASP A 105 17.79 -16.62 -9.99
N VAL A 106 17.41 -17.86 -10.32
CA VAL A 106 17.15 -18.92 -9.33
C VAL A 106 18.43 -19.36 -8.62
N GLU A 107 19.57 -19.42 -9.32
CA GLU A 107 20.82 -19.89 -8.73
C GLU A 107 21.44 -18.83 -7.82
N GLU A 108 21.40 -17.56 -8.22
CA GLU A 108 21.76 -16.45 -7.33
C GLU A 108 20.85 -16.38 -6.11
N THR A 109 19.54 -16.60 -6.28
CA THR A 109 18.58 -16.63 -5.17
C THR A 109 18.90 -17.76 -4.20
N ARG A 110 19.13 -18.98 -4.69
CA ARG A 110 19.49 -20.14 -3.85
C ARG A 110 20.77 -19.89 -3.06
N ARG A 111 21.78 -19.30 -3.69
CA ARG A 111 23.02 -18.90 -3.02
C ARG A 111 22.77 -17.88 -1.92
N ALA A 112 22.00 -16.81 -2.20
CA ALA A 112 21.67 -15.79 -1.21
C ALA A 112 20.91 -16.37 0.00
N ILE A 113 19.96 -17.29 -0.23
CA ILE A 113 19.26 -18.01 0.84
C ILE A 113 20.26 -18.85 1.66
N ALA A 114 21.12 -19.63 1.01
CA ALA A 114 22.07 -20.51 1.70
C ALA A 114 23.08 -19.74 2.55
N GLU A 115 23.62 -18.63 2.03
CA GLU A 115 24.65 -17.84 2.71
C GLU A 115 24.09 -16.97 3.84
N THR A 116 22.87 -16.44 3.69
CA THR A 116 22.29 -15.52 4.68
C THR A 116 21.35 -16.23 5.65
N GLY A 117 20.77 -17.37 5.25
CA GLY A 117 19.68 -18.03 5.96
C GLY A 117 18.39 -17.19 6.04
N LEU A 118 18.19 -16.23 5.13
CA LEU A 118 16.92 -15.51 4.97
C LEU A 118 16.10 -16.20 3.86
N PRO A 119 14.91 -16.74 4.15
CA PRO A 119 14.09 -17.40 3.14
C PRO A 119 13.43 -16.38 2.19
N VAL A 120 13.11 -16.85 0.99
CA VAL A 120 12.17 -16.16 0.09
C VAL A 120 10.76 -16.62 0.45
N ASP A 121 9.88 -15.69 0.80
CA ASP A 121 8.49 -16.01 1.18
C ASP A 121 7.53 -16.01 -0.01
N GLY A 122 7.90 -15.33 -1.09
CA GLY A 122 7.14 -15.31 -2.33
C GLY A 122 7.77 -14.43 -3.40
N SER A 123 6.99 -14.22 -4.46
CA SER A 123 7.34 -13.32 -5.56
C SER A 123 6.10 -12.59 -6.04
N VAL A 124 6.27 -11.35 -6.48
CA VAL A 124 5.22 -10.62 -7.19
C VAL A 124 5.66 -10.38 -8.62
N ASN A 125 4.80 -10.72 -9.56
CA ASN A 125 4.98 -10.37 -10.95
C ASN A 125 4.56 -8.92 -11.18
N SER A 126 5.52 -8.04 -11.43
CA SER A 126 5.22 -6.63 -11.62
C SER A 126 4.62 -6.30 -12.99
N SER A 127 4.72 -7.21 -13.97
CA SER A 127 4.18 -6.96 -15.32
C SER A 127 2.65 -6.87 -15.32
N HIS A 128 1.98 -7.60 -14.42
CA HIS A 128 0.52 -7.70 -14.41
C HIS A 128 -0.22 -6.47 -13.88
N TRP A 129 0.52 -5.49 -13.32
CA TRP A 129 -0.03 -4.17 -13.05
C TRP A 129 -0.39 -3.40 -14.33
N GLN A 130 0.25 -3.74 -15.46
CA GLN A 130 0.09 -3.07 -16.74
C GLN A 130 -0.60 -3.97 -17.77
N VAL A 131 -0.29 -5.27 -17.76
CA VAL A 131 -0.81 -6.27 -18.71
C VAL A 131 -1.68 -7.28 -17.95
N ARG A 132 -3.00 -7.28 -18.15
CA ARG A 132 -3.93 -7.99 -17.26
C ARG A 132 -4.50 -9.24 -17.92
N HIS A 133 -4.64 -10.32 -17.15
CA HIS A 133 -5.31 -11.54 -17.59
C HIS A 133 -6.82 -11.37 -17.85
N THR A 134 -7.43 -10.30 -17.36
CA THR A 134 -8.87 -10.00 -17.52
C THR A 134 -9.15 -8.96 -18.60
N ASP A 135 -8.15 -8.59 -19.41
CA ASP A 135 -8.35 -7.61 -20.47
C ASP A 135 -9.29 -8.15 -21.55
N PRO A 136 -10.23 -7.36 -22.11
CA PRO A 136 -11.12 -7.82 -23.17
C PRO A 136 -10.35 -8.26 -24.43
N ASP A 137 -9.19 -7.67 -24.71
CA ASP A 137 -8.38 -8.04 -25.87
C ASP A 137 -7.65 -9.39 -25.64
N PRO A 138 -7.88 -10.42 -26.48
CA PRO A 138 -7.18 -11.69 -26.38
C PRO A 138 -5.65 -11.58 -26.53
N ALA A 139 -5.13 -10.62 -27.29
CA ALA A 139 -3.69 -10.43 -27.45
C ALA A 139 -3.03 -9.95 -26.15
N VAL A 140 -3.68 -9.05 -25.41
CA VAL A 140 -3.21 -8.59 -24.09
C VAL A 140 -3.20 -9.74 -23.08
N ARG A 141 -4.21 -10.62 -23.11
CA ARG A 141 -4.24 -11.81 -22.25
C ARG A 141 -3.14 -12.80 -22.61
N ALA A 142 -2.86 -13.00 -23.90
CA ALA A 142 -1.73 -13.83 -24.35
C ALA A 142 -0.40 -13.27 -23.83
N GLN A 143 -0.18 -11.96 -23.96
CA GLN A 143 1.00 -11.30 -23.41
C GLN A 143 1.10 -11.46 -21.88
N ALA A 144 -0.01 -11.39 -21.14
CA ALA A 144 -0.01 -11.62 -19.70
C ALA A 144 0.40 -13.07 -19.33
N LEU A 145 0.04 -14.06 -20.16
CA LEU A 145 0.40 -15.47 -19.96
C LEU A 145 1.89 -15.72 -20.20
N ASP A 146 2.52 -15.03 -21.14
CA ASP A 146 3.95 -15.20 -21.46
C ASP A 146 4.88 -14.83 -20.30
N SER A 147 4.39 -14.04 -19.33
CA SER A 147 5.17 -13.59 -18.18
C SER A 147 4.89 -14.36 -16.89
N LEU A 148 4.06 -15.42 -16.90
CA LEU A 148 3.75 -16.24 -15.71
C LEU A 148 4.97 -16.95 -15.13
#